data_AF-A0A7C3WAK5-F1
#
_entry.id   AF-A0A7C3WAK5-F1
#
_cell.length_a   1.000
_cell.length_b   1.000
_cell.length_c   1.000
_cell.angle_alpha   90.00
_cell.angle_beta   90.00
_cell.angle_gamma   90.00
#
_symmetry.space_group_name_H-M   'P 1'
#
loop_
_entity.id
_entity.type
_entity.pdbx_description
1 polymer ?
#
loop_
_entity_poly.entity_id
_entity_poly.type
_entity_poly.pdbx_seq_one_letter_code
_entity_poly.pdbx_strand_id
1 'polypeptide(L)'
;MIEGGLADGDGLLRLAPCWVPRSFLQPGKRLKLHPDDLYAYGLNRGGIDERWFASTTPAANENRTPDEGLSYVIVGGQRCTLAEAVAECGADLIGAKLWNKYGKWPVYSKFFDNMGPIP
;
A
#
# COMPACT_ATOMS: atom_id res chain seq x y z
N MET A 1 9.23 -14.57 -9.10
CA MET A 1 9.63 -13.21 -8.66
C MET A 1 9.74 -13.13 -7.13
N ILE A 2 8.68 -13.50 -6.40
CA ILE A 2 8.62 -13.39 -4.93
C ILE A 2 9.66 -14.27 -4.23
N GLU A 3 9.77 -15.54 -4.62
CA GLU A 3 10.75 -16.47 -4.04
C GLU A 3 12.19 -15.97 -4.19
N GLY A 4 12.57 -15.52 -5.39
CA GLY A 4 13.89 -14.92 -5.63
C GLY A 4 14.11 -13.67 -4.79
N GLY A 5 13.10 -12.80 -4.67
CA GLY A 5 13.18 -11.62 -3.81
C GLY A 5 13.33 -11.93 -2.33
N LEU A 6 12.70 -13.01 -1.84
CA LEU A 6 12.89 -13.50 -0.48
C LEU A 6 14.30 -14.07 -0.28
N ALA A 7 14.82 -14.83 -1.24
CA ALA A 7 16.16 -15.40 -1.17
C ALA A 7 17.23 -14.29 -1.15
N ASP A 8 17.14 -13.31 -2.06
CA ASP A 8 18.07 -12.17 -2.14
C ASP A 8 17.97 -11.24 -0.91
N GLY A 9 16.78 -11.19 -0.29
CA GLY A 9 16.47 -10.34 0.85
C GLY A 9 16.64 -11.00 2.22
N ASP A 10 17.20 -12.22 2.29
CA ASP A 10 17.32 -13.00 3.53
C ASP A 10 15.97 -13.14 4.29
N GLY A 11 14.93 -13.50 3.53
CA GLY A 11 13.55 -13.64 4.03
C GLY A 11 12.77 -12.33 4.12
N LEU A 12 13.33 -11.19 3.72
CA LEU A 12 12.67 -9.88 3.76
C LEU A 12 12.24 -9.39 2.37
N LEU A 13 10.93 -9.24 2.17
CA LEU A 13 10.39 -8.58 0.98
C LEU A 13 10.28 -7.06 1.18
N ARG A 14 10.83 -6.30 0.23
CA ARG A 14 10.74 -4.84 0.22
C ARG A 14 9.44 -4.39 -0.44
N LEU A 15 8.72 -3.50 0.24
CA LEU A 15 7.52 -2.87 -0.28
C LEU A 15 7.76 -1.39 -0.63
N ALA A 16 7.21 -0.94 -1.74
CA ALA A 16 7.14 0.48 -2.06
C ALA A 16 6.15 1.20 -1.13
N PRO A 17 6.35 2.50 -0.85
CA PRO A 17 5.34 3.30 -0.17
C PRO A 17 4.01 3.30 -0.94
N CYS A 18 2.89 3.19 -0.22
CA CYS A 18 1.55 3.25 -0.79
C CYS A 18 0.86 4.53 -0.32
N TRP A 19 0.75 5.50 -1.21
CA TRP A 19 0.13 6.81 -0.97
C TRP A 19 -1.33 6.78 -1.41
N VAL A 20 -2.21 7.36 -0.60
CA VAL A 20 -3.64 7.45 -0.93
C VAL A 20 -4.11 8.89 -0.71
N PRO A 21 -4.68 9.54 -1.73
CA PRO A 21 -5.25 10.87 -1.59
C PRO A 21 -6.69 10.83 -1.05
N ARG A 22 -7.12 11.93 -0.43
CA ARG A 22 -8.51 12.16 0.01
C ARG A 22 -9.02 13.49 -0.49
N SER A 23 -10.14 13.47 -1.21
CA SER A 23 -10.74 14.65 -1.84
C SER A 23 -11.28 15.69 -0.86
N PHE A 24 -11.60 15.27 0.37
CA PHE A 24 -12.27 16.11 1.38
C PHE A 24 -11.35 16.49 2.56
N LEU A 25 -10.07 16.10 2.52
CA LEU A 25 -9.11 16.34 3.60
C LEU A 25 -7.88 17.08 3.10
N GLN A 26 -7.27 17.85 4.00
CA GLN A 26 -6.03 18.58 3.75
C GLN A 26 -4.86 17.83 4.41
N PRO A 27 -3.74 17.59 3.69
CA PRO A 27 -2.56 16.95 4.26
C PRO A 27 -1.94 17.76 5.40
N GLY A 28 -1.66 17.09 6.52
CA GLY A 28 -0.98 17.64 7.68
C GLY A 28 0.55 17.68 7.57
N LYS A 29 1.12 17.15 6.49
CA LYS A 29 2.55 17.22 6.11
C LYS A 29 3.50 16.46 7.05
N ARG A 30 3.00 15.52 7.86
CA ARG A 30 3.80 14.61 8.71
C ARG A 30 4.23 13.34 7.98
N LEU A 31 3.66 13.05 6.80
CA LEU A 31 4.17 12.03 5.87
C LEU A 31 5.54 12.39 5.25
N LYS A 32 5.99 13.65 5.39
CA LYS A 32 7.29 14.15 4.90
C LYS A 32 7.50 13.94 3.38
N LEU A 33 6.43 14.05 2.61
CA LEU A 33 6.52 14.15 1.15
C LEU A 33 7.15 15.49 0.75
N HIS A 34 7.73 15.54 -0.45
CA HIS A 34 8.12 16.81 -1.04
C HIS A 34 6.86 17.70 -1.17
N PRO A 35 6.94 19.03 -0.93
CA PRO A 35 5.76 19.90 -1.02
C PRO A 35 5.01 19.80 -2.35
N ASP A 36 5.74 19.61 -3.46
CA ASP A 36 5.16 19.47 -4.80
C ASP A 36 4.41 18.15 -5.00
N ASP A 37 4.69 17.13 -4.18
CA ASP A 37 4.07 15.80 -4.28
C ASP A 37 2.78 15.69 -3.46
N LEU A 38 2.47 16.68 -2.60
CA LEU A 38 1.29 16.63 -1.73
C LEU A 38 -0.02 16.44 -2.50
N TYR A 39 -0.06 16.84 -3.77
CA TYR A 39 -1.19 16.71 -4.68
C TYR A 39 -0.80 15.99 -5.98
N ALA A 40 0.14 15.03 -5.92
CA ALA A 40 0.64 14.32 -7.11
C ALA A 40 -0.45 13.61 -7.94
N TYR A 41 -1.61 13.30 -7.34
CA TYR A 41 -2.76 12.71 -8.03
C TYR A 41 -3.69 13.75 -8.70
N GLY A 42 -3.36 15.04 -8.60
CA GLY A 42 -4.18 16.15 -9.08
C GLY A 42 -5.12 16.70 -8.01
N LEU A 43 -5.41 18.01 -8.07
CA LEU A 43 -6.27 18.69 -7.09
C LEU A 43 -7.68 18.09 -7.01
N ASN A 44 -8.19 17.55 -8.13
CA ASN A 44 -9.48 16.86 -8.19
C ASN A 44 -9.51 15.53 -7.44
N ARG A 45 -8.34 14.94 -7.13
CA ARG A 45 -8.23 13.71 -6.32
C ARG A 45 -7.96 14.00 -4.84
N GLY A 46 -7.63 15.26 -4.51
CA GLY A 46 -7.31 15.69 -3.16
C GLY A 46 -5.83 15.51 -2.79
N GLY A 47 -5.50 15.88 -1.56
CA GLY A 47 -4.14 15.79 -1.06
C GLY A 47 -3.83 14.39 -0.51
N ILE A 48 -2.56 14.00 -0.56
CA ILE A 48 -2.07 12.76 0.06
C ILE A 48 -1.98 12.97 1.57
N ASP A 49 -2.88 12.34 2.30
CA ASP A 49 -2.96 12.36 3.76
C ASP A 49 -2.90 10.95 4.37
N GLU A 50 -2.83 9.89 3.55
CA GLU A 50 -2.71 8.53 4.03
C GLU A 50 -1.49 7.80 3.45
N ARG A 51 -0.79 7.06 4.31
CA ARG A 51 0.18 6.03 3.93
C ARG A 51 -0.29 4.67 4.38
N TRP A 52 -0.44 3.74 3.45
CA TRP A 52 -0.87 2.38 3.74
C TRP A 52 0.34 1.45 3.81
N PHE A 53 0.32 0.51 4.75
CA PHE A 53 1.41 -0.44 4.97
C PHE A 53 0.95 -1.84 4.62
N ALA A 54 1.71 -2.52 3.74
CA ALA A 54 1.43 -3.90 3.34
C ALA A 54 -0.05 -4.13 2.99
N SER A 55 -0.63 -3.21 2.22
CA SER A 55 -2.04 -3.27 1.88
C SER A 55 -2.29 -4.17 0.67
N THR A 56 -3.26 -5.06 0.82
CA THR A 56 -3.89 -5.84 -0.25
C THR A 56 -5.31 -5.36 -0.55
N THR A 57 -5.70 -4.21 0.01
CA THR A 57 -7.05 -3.65 -0.08
C THR A 57 -7.03 -2.46 -1.04
N PRO A 58 -7.93 -2.38 -2.03
CA PRO A 58 -8.03 -1.21 -2.89
C PRO A 58 -8.61 -0.01 -2.12
N ALA A 59 -8.20 1.20 -2.49
CA ALA A 59 -8.80 2.43 -1.98
C ALA A 59 -10.26 2.53 -2.39
N ALA A 60 -11.13 2.96 -1.47
CA ALA A 60 -12.53 3.26 -1.77
C ALA A 60 -12.68 4.74 -2.19
N ASN A 61 -11.93 5.14 -3.22
CA ASN A 61 -11.96 6.49 -3.77
C ASN A 61 -12.70 6.50 -5.10
N GLU A 62 -13.46 7.57 -5.34
CA GLU A 62 -14.01 7.86 -6.67
C GLU A 62 -12.87 8.12 -7.67
N ASN A 63 -13.04 7.63 -8.90
CA ASN A 63 -12.09 7.82 -10.01
C ASN A 63 -10.64 7.37 -9.71
N ARG A 64 -10.47 6.42 -8.77
CA ARG A 64 -9.16 5.86 -8.40
C ARG A 64 -8.43 5.19 -9.56
N THR A 65 -7.10 5.14 -9.48
CA THR A 65 -6.35 4.23 -10.35
C THR A 65 -6.66 2.78 -9.94
N PRO A 66 -6.56 1.80 -10.87
CA PRO A 66 -6.90 0.41 -10.59
C PRO A 66 -6.14 -0.19 -9.39
N ASP A 67 -4.93 0.29 -9.15
CA ASP A 67 -3.97 -0.15 -8.13
C ASP A 67 -3.95 0.74 -6.87
N GLU A 68 -4.72 1.83 -6.84
CA GLU A 68 -4.69 2.76 -5.69
C GLU A 68 -5.03 2.04 -4.38
N GLY A 69 -4.18 2.19 -3.37
CA GLY A 69 -4.31 1.49 -2.08
C GLY A 69 -3.63 0.13 -2.01
N LEU A 70 -3.13 -0.44 -3.13
CA LEU A 70 -2.35 -1.67 -3.11
C LEU A 70 -0.87 -1.38 -2.91
N SER A 71 -0.24 -2.02 -1.93
CA SER A 71 1.21 -1.95 -1.76
C SER A 71 1.92 -2.79 -2.82
N TYR A 72 3.00 -2.26 -3.38
CA TYR A 72 3.83 -2.98 -4.34
C TYR A 72 5.00 -3.67 -3.65
N VAL A 73 5.26 -4.93 -4.02
CA VAL A 73 6.51 -5.64 -3.78
C VAL A 73 7.52 -5.22 -4.86
N ILE A 74 8.76 -4.91 -4.46
CA ILE A 74 9.84 -4.53 -5.39
C ILE A 74 10.97 -5.57 -5.30
N VAL A 75 11.32 -6.16 -6.45
CA VAL A 75 12.44 -7.12 -6.58
C VAL A 75 13.20 -6.81 -7.87
N GLY A 76 14.50 -6.50 -7.77
CA GLY A 76 15.37 -6.32 -8.94
C GLY A 76 14.87 -5.28 -9.98
N GLY A 77 14.16 -4.23 -9.54
CA GLY A 77 13.57 -3.21 -10.43
C GLY A 77 12.24 -3.60 -11.06
N GLN A 78 11.77 -4.83 -10.85
CA GLN A 78 10.42 -5.26 -11.20
C GLN A 78 9.47 -5.01 -10.02
N ARG A 79 8.16 -4.91 -10.29
CA ARG A 79 7.13 -4.81 -9.26
C ARG A 79 5.88 -5.64 -9.55
N CYS A 80 5.24 -6.12 -8.50
CA CYS A 80 3.87 -6.65 -8.49
C CYS A 80 3.17 -6.19 -7.20
N THR A 81 1.84 -6.24 -7.15
CA THR A 81 1.12 -5.90 -5.91
C THR A 81 1.33 -6.99 -4.86
N LEU A 82 1.27 -6.63 -3.58
CA LEU A 82 1.25 -7.59 -2.48
C LEU A 82 0.00 -8.48 -2.56
N ALA A 83 -1.10 -7.97 -3.09
CA ALA A 83 -2.31 -8.75 -3.32
C ALA A 83 -2.05 -9.91 -4.29
N GLU A 84 -1.41 -9.64 -5.42
CA GLU A 84 -0.98 -10.68 -6.38
C GLU A 84 0.01 -11.65 -5.74
N ALA A 85 1.02 -11.15 -5.03
CA ALA A 85 2.02 -11.98 -4.37
C ALA A 85 1.39 -12.96 -3.35
N VAL A 86 0.42 -12.49 -2.56
CA VAL A 86 -0.31 -13.33 -1.60
C VAL A 86 -1.23 -14.32 -2.29
N ALA A 87 -1.88 -13.92 -3.40
CA ALA A 87 -2.72 -14.83 -4.17
C ALA A 87 -1.93 -15.96 -4.84
N GLU A 88 -0.71 -15.65 -5.33
CA GLU A 88 0.18 -16.61 -5.99
C GLU A 88 0.88 -17.54 -4.99
N CYS A 89 1.47 -16.99 -3.92
CA CYS A 89 2.33 -17.76 -3.01
C CYS A 89 1.61 -18.29 -1.76
N GLY A 90 0.45 -17.75 -1.41
CA GLY A 90 -0.38 -18.22 -0.28
C GLY A 90 0.40 -18.45 1.01
N ALA A 91 0.38 -19.70 1.49
CA ALA A 91 1.00 -20.11 2.75
C ALA A 91 2.53 -19.91 2.80
N ASP A 92 3.22 -19.95 1.65
CA ASP A 92 4.67 -19.80 1.59
C ASP A 92 5.10 -18.35 1.86
N LEU A 93 4.21 -17.38 1.59
CA LEU A 93 4.48 -15.97 1.83
C LEU A 93 4.00 -15.49 3.20
N ILE A 94 2.77 -15.85 3.60
CA ILE A 94 2.14 -15.31 4.82
C ILE A 94 2.07 -16.33 5.97
N GLY A 95 2.59 -17.53 5.75
CA GLY A 95 2.57 -18.63 6.71
C GLY A 95 1.25 -19.42 6.73
N ALA A 96 1.37 -20.73 6.92
CA ALA A 96 0.24 -21.67 6.91
C ALA A 96 -0.88 -21.29 7.90
N LYS A 97 -0.54 -20.75 9.08
CA LYS A 97 -1.55 -20.34 10.09
C LYS A 97 -2.49 -19.25 9.57
N LEU A 98 -1.96 -18.23 8.89
CA LEU A 98 -2.77 -17.13 8.37
C LEU A 98 -3.53 -17.57 7.12
N TRP A 99 -2.85 -18.28 6.22
CA TRP A 99 -3.47 -18.78 4.99
C TRP A 99 -4.63 -19.73 5.28
N ASN A 100 -4.43 -20.75 6.12
CA ASN A 100 -5.49 -21.73 6.44
C ASN A 100 -6.69 -21.09 7.15
N LYS A 101 -6.48 -20.00 7.90
CA LYS A 101 -7.56 -19.33 8.65
C LYS A 101 -8.33 -18.31 7.81
N TYR A 102 -7.64 -17.53 6.98
CA TYR A 102 -8.22 -16.36 6.32
C TYR A 102 -8.22 -16.44 4.80
N GLY A 103 -7.37 -17.28 4.19
CA GLY A 103 -7.20 -17.38 2.73
C GLY A 103 -6.69 -16.10 2.07
N LYS A 104 -6.13 -15.17 2.86
CA LYS A 104 -5.66 -13.85 2.42
C LYS A 104 -4.78 -13.21 3.48
N TRP A 105 -4.16 -12.09 3.12
CA TRP A 105 -3.52 -11.19 4.08
C TRP A 105 -4.58 -10.52 4.97
N PRO A 106 -4.58 -10.78 6.29
CA PRO A 106 -5.67 -10.33 7.17
C PRO A 106 -5.37 -8.99 7.86
N VAL A 107 -4.27 -8.32 7.51
CA VAL A 107 -3.83 -7.10 8.19
C VAL A 107 -4.12 -5.90 7.31
N TYR A 108 -4.63 -4.86 7.94
CA TYR A 108 -4.80 -3.56 7.32
C TYR A 108 -4.27 -2.48 8.26
N SER A 109 -3.23 -1.77 7.81
CA SER A 109 -2.55 -0.77 8.61
C SER A 109 -2.31 0.50 7.79
N LYS A 110 -2.49 1.64 8.45
CA LYS A 110 -2.37 2.96 7.85
C LYS A 110 -1.82 3.98 8.82
N PHE A 111 -1.15 4.99 8.27
CA PHE A 111 -0.89 6.25 8.92
C PHE A 111 -1.81 7.31 8.33
N PHE A 112 -2.57 8.00 9.19
CA PHE A 112 -3.41 9.13 8.82
C PHE A 112 -2.71 10.44 9.16
N ASP A 113 -2.70 11.38 8.23
CA ASP A 113 -1.99 12.65 8.32
C ASP A 113 -2.93 13.81 7.97
N ASN A 114 -4.05 13.91 8.68
CA ASN A 114 -5.07 14.90 8.39
C ASN A 114 -4.75 16.22 9.11
N MET A 115 -4.90 17.36 8.44
CA MET A 115 -4.70 18.67 9.08
C MET A 115 -5.81 18.99 10.10
N GLY A 116 -7.02 18.48 9.87
CA GLY A 116 -8.20 18.71 10.70
C GLY A 116 -8.93 17.43 11.09
N PRO A 117 -10.04 17.56 11.85
CA PRO A 117 -10.88 16.43 12.23
C PRO A 117 -11.48 15.75 10.99
N ILE A 118 -11.72 14.44 11.10
CA ILE A 118 -12.43 13.65 10.10
C ILE A 118 -13.93 13.62 10.44
N PRO A 119 -14.83 13.61 9.43
CA PRO A 119 -16.27 13.41 9.63
C PRO A 119 -16.63 12.06 10.25
#